data_AF-A0A6P8ZHW7-F1
#
_entry.id   AF-A0A6P8ZHW7-F1
#
_cell.length_a   1.000
_cell.length_b   1.000
_cell.length_c   1.000
_cell.angle_alpha   90.00
_cell.angle_beta   90.00
_cell.angle_gamma   90.00
#
_symmetry.space_group_name_H-M   'P 1'
#
loop_
_entity.id
_entity.type
_entity.pdbx_description
1 polymer ?
#
loop_
_entity_poly.entity_id
_entity_poly.type
_entity_poly.pdbx_seq_one_letter_code
_entity_poly.pdbx_strand_id
1 'polypeptide(L)'
;MPQGRKKVPFSGKAKKQQLLAKRQQKAVIATPGLHHGGADDESESSLPGDRVRKLNSQPNARGSKSNPNRYALQFHRETEAEIKERKEAARKGIVPVTEEGFEIDADTYFTPELDFPTRPPWNHNMSTAELESREHRYFTEYVSKLEKKFDWKEMSYFELNLETWRQLWRVLEMSDVILLIVDIRFPALMFPPSLYKYVTETLKKDMILVLNKVDLAPAPLVLAWQHYFKEKYPELHVLLFTSYPDYNLRLSADVPRKEGGLQTRRRRGKMRMAAEGAQKLLEACKNIVKDQVDLSSWETKIAEEMELEFETDELEVAETINLKKQDTAFLEHEKYKDGTLTIGCVGQPNVGKSSLLNAIMGKKVVSVSKTPGHTKHFQTIWLTNTVRLCDCPGLVFPSKVQKVQQILMGSFPIAQVREPFSTVQYIAERLDLVQLLKLQHPEGDDEWSAMDICDGWALKRSFYTAKAARLDAYRAANHLLRMALDGKITVCLHPPEYGKKKESWAVHPEVEIVRWIQAREKDHATPLQLDLSSDDEEDQAVLQAQGRRVDDEEEEGDDADGSSNGGSSDDDVSPIQATNKFAALGDEDDD
;
A
#
# COMPACT_ATOMS: atom_id res chain seq x y z
N MET A 1 23.32 38.04 53.99
CA MET A 1 23.95 38.01 52.65
C MET A 1 25.29 37.30 52.77
N PRO A 2 25.53 36.28 51.94
CA PRO A 2 26.56 36.39 50.92
C PRO A 2 25.96 36.20 49.52
N GLN A 3 26.48 36.99 48.59
CA GLN A 3 25.97 37.20 47.23
C GLN A 3 26.10 35.95 46.37
N GLY A 4 25.04 35.63 45.61
CA GLY A 4 25.04 34.56 44.61
C GLY A 4 26.10 34.80 43.54
N ARG A 5 26.93 33.77 43.32
CA ARG A 5 27.91 33.72 42.21
C ARG A 5 27.17 33.85 40.87
N LYS A 6 27.40 34.96 40.15
CA LYS A 6 27.02 35.12 38.74
C LYS A 6 27.65 34.00 37.91
N LYS A 7 26.86 33.31 37.08
CA LYS A 7 27.36 32.32 36.11
C LYS A 7 28.31 33.02 35.12
N VAL A 8 29.55 32.54 35.04
CA VAL A 8 30.56 33.05 34.11
C VAL A 8 30.11 32.72 32.67
N PRO A 9 30.10 33.70 31.74
CA PRO A 9 29.76 33.44 30.35
C PRO A 9 30.77 32.48 29.72
N PHE A 10 30.27 31.44 29.07
CA PHE A 10 31.08 30.41 28.41
C PHE A 10 31.91 31.05 27.29
N SER A 11 33.24 31.00 27.40
CA SER A 11 34.14 31.46 26.34
C SER A 11 33.82 30.75 25.02
N GLY A 12 33.71 31.50 23.92
CA GLY A 12 33.41 30.95 22.59
C GLY A 12 34.38 29.85 22.16
N LYS A 13 35.63 29.88 22.65
CA LYS A 13 36.61 28.80 22.46
C LYS A 13 36.22 27.50 23.18
N ALA A 14 35.72 27.59 24.42
CA ALA A 14 35.25 26.44 25.18
C ALA A 14 33.98 25.82 24.56
N LYS A 15 33.08 26.66 24.03
CA LYS A 15 31.89 26.20 23.29
C LYS A 15 32.26 25.50 21.97
N LYS A 16 33.26 26.02 21.25
CA LYS A 16 33.80 25.40 20.03
C LYS A 16 34.49 24.06 20.31
N GLN A 17 35.25 23.96 21.40
CA GLN A 17 35.86 22.71 21.84
C GLN A 17 34.81 21.68 22.31
N GLN A 18 33.75 22.12 23.02
CA GLN A 18 32.65 21.23 23.42
C GLN A 18 31.85 20.71 22.22
N LEU A 19 31.66 21.54 21.18
CA LEU A 19 31.07 21.14 19.91
C LEU A 19 31.97 20.19 19.10
N LEU A 20 33.29 20.41 19.12
CA LEU A 20 34.27 19.50 18.52
C LEU A 20 34.30 18.15 19.23
N ALA A 21 34.27 18.13 20.56
CA ALA A 21 34.19 16.90 21.36
C ALA A 21 32.86 16.15 21.11
N LYS A 22 31.73 16.86 20.99
CA LYS A 22 30.45 16.26 20.58
C LYS A 22 30.46 15.73 19.15
N ARG A 23 31.15 16.40 18.21
CA ARG A 23 31.32 15.92 16.83
C ARG A 23 32.25 14.69 16.77
N GLN A 24 33.29 14.63 17.60
CA GLN A 24 34.18 13.48 17.70
C GLN A 24 33.49 12.29 18.38
N GLN A 25 32.71 12.49 19.44
CA GLN A 25 31.87 11.42 20.03
C GLN A 25 30.79 10.92 19.06
N LYS A 26 30.21 11.80 18.24
CA LYS A 26 29.32 11.39 17.15
C LYS A 26 30.06 10.69 16.00
N ALA A 27 31.33 11.02 15.74
CA ALA A 27 32.14 10.36 14.73
C ALA A 27 32.58 8.94 15.14
N VAL A 28 32.69 8.65 16.43
CA VAL A 28 32.95 7.29 16.96
C VAL A 28 31.70 6.40 16.90
N ILE A 29 30.50 7.01 16.86
CA ILE A 29 29.21 6.31 16.70
C ILE A 29 28.72 6.35 15.22
N ALA A 30 29.33 7.18 14.38
CA ALA A 30 29.03 7.26 12.96
C ALA A 30 29.83 6.23 12.18
N THR A 31 29.10 5.38 11.46
CA THR A 31 29.60 4.49 10.41
C THR A 31 30.54 5.22 9.45
N PRO A 32 31.65 4.61 9.00
CA PRO A 32 32.33 5.07 7.79
C PRO A 32 31.44 4.70 6.58
N GLY A 33 30.82 5.71 5.97
CA GLY A 33 30.09 5.58 4.70
C GLY A 33 28.80 6.39 4.69
N LEU A 34 28.67 7.26 3.69
CA LEU A 34 27.55 8.16 3.34
C LEU A 34 27.72 9.61 3.78
N HIS A 35 28.58 10.32 3.06
CA HIS A 35 28.45 11.77 2.89
C HIS A 35 27.45 12.06 1.76
N HIS A 36 26.49 12.95 2.01
CA HIS A 36 25.74 13.66 0.98
C HIS A 36 26.63 14.74 0.35
N GLY A 37 26.78 14.69 -0.97
CA GLY A 37 27.24 15.79 -1.80
C GLY A 37 26.44 15.77 -3.09
N GLY A 38 25.70 16.83 -3.36
CA GLY A 38 25.15 17.10 -4.68
C GLY A 38 26.23 17.73 -5.55
N ALA A 39 26.50 17.11 -6.68
CA ALA A 39 26.99 17.70 -7.92
C ALA A 39 26.92 16.59 -8.97
N ASP A 40 26.32 16.91 -10.11
CA ASP A 40 26.31 16.05 -11.30
C ASP A 40 27.75 15.71 -11.69
N ASP A 41 28.08 14.43 -11.70
CA ASP A 41 29.18 13.92 -12.53
C ASP A 41 28.95 12.44 -12.84
N GLU A 42 28.74 12.15 -14.13
CA GLU A 42 28.63 10.81 -14.68
C GLU A 42 29.99 10.13 -14.61
N SER A 43 30.21 9.28 -13.60
CA SER A 43 31.31 8.31 -13.65
C SER A 43 30.92 7.01 -12.95
N GLU A 44 31.07 5.91 -13.68
CA GLU A 44 30.83 4.54 -13.24
C GLU A 44 31.73 4.15 -12.06
N SER A 45 31.29 4.43 -10.82
CA SER A 45 31.76 3.72 -9.63
C SER A 45 30.72 3.79 -8.52
N SER A 46 29.80 2.83 -8.52
CA SER A 46 28.70 2.74 -7.55
C SER A 46 29.23 2.50 -6.13
N LEU A 47 29.19 3.54 -5.28
CA LEU A 47 29.34 3.41 -3.83
C LEU A 47 28.17 2.58 -3.24
N PRO A 48 28.34 1.90 -2.10
CA PRO A 48 27.30 1.03 -1.49
C PRO A 48 25.97 1.75 -1.20
N GLY A 49 25.98 3.07 -1.10
CA GLY A 49 24.80 3.92 -0.91
C GLY A 49 23.87 4.04 -2.11
N ASP A 50 24.35 3.72 -3.31
CA ASP A 50 23.63 3.97 -4.57
C ASP A 50 22.69 2.80 -4.96
N ARG A 51 22.74 1.71 -4.18
CA ARG A 51 21.98 0.47 -4.43
C ARG A 51 20.58 0.47 -3.82
N VAL A 52 20.26 1.43 -2.94
CA VAL A 52 18.98 1.49 -2.24
C VAL A 52 18.19 2.74 -2.63
N ARG A 53 17.01 2.53 -3.22
CA ARG A 53 16.05 3.58 -3.54
C ARG A 53 15.10 3.77 -2.37
N LYS A 54 15.06 4.99 -1.82
CA LYS A 54 14.04 5.42 -0.86
C LYS A 54 12.81 5.91 -1.60
N LEU A 55 11.64 5.36 -1.29
CA LEU A 55 10.37 5.81 -1.85
C LEU A 55 9.62 6.69 -0.85
N ASN A 56 8.86 7.66 -1.38
CA ASN A 56 8.03 8.59 -0.62
C ASN A 56 8.84 9.43 0.40
N SER A 57 10.11 9.69 0.08
CA SER A 57 10.95 10.57 0.89
C SER A 57 10.50 12.01 0.74
N GLN A 58 10.24 12.68 1.85
CA GLN A 58 9.93 14.09 1.89
C GLN A 58 11.20 14.92 2.16
N PRO A 59 11.34 16.12 1.60
CA PRO A 59 12.43 17.02 1.95
C PRO A 59 12.38 17.33 3.45
N ASN A 60 13.54 17.33 4.11
CA ASN A 60 13.60 17.65 5.54
C ASN A 60 13.28 19.14 5.73
N ALA A 61 12.15 19.44 6.38
CA ALA A 61 11.83 20.79 6.80
C ALA A 61 12.89 21.30 7.79
N ARG A 62 13.53 22.45 7.49
CA ARG A 62 14.51 23.09 8.38
C ARG A 62 13.86 23.37 9.73
N GLY A 63 14.35 22.71 10.80
CA GLY A 63 13.90 22.94 12.18
C GLY A 63 13.02 21.85 12.80
N SER A 64 12.56 20.84 12.04
CA SER A 64 11.80 19.72 12.63
C SER A 64 12.72 18.78 13.42
N LYS A 65 12.35 18.46 14.67
CA LYS A 65 13.01 17.44 15.50
C LYS A 65 12.68 16.01 15.06
N SER A 66 11.67 15.83 14.19
CA SER A 66 11.22 14.52 13.71
C SER A 66 11.73 14.26 12.30
N ASN A 67 12.26 13.05 12.05
CA ASN A 67 12.69 12.62 10.73
C ASN A 67 11.48 12.06 9.94
N PRO A 68 10.94 12.79 8.94
CA PRO A 68 9.75 12.37 8.19
C PRO A 68 9.99 11.10 7.36
N ASN A 69 11.26 10.78 7.09
CA ASN A 69 11.70 9.66 6.27
C ASN A 69 12.08 8.43 7.08
N ARG A 70 11.80 8.42 8.40
CA ARG A 70 12.11 7.27 9.27
C ARG A 70 11.50 5.97 8.77
N TYR A 71 10.30 6.03 8.18
CA TYR A 71 9.54 4.88 7.68
C TYR A 71 9.37 4.91 6.16
N ALA A 72 10.24 5.64 5.44
CA ALA A 72 10.26 5.58 4.00
C ALA A 72 10.62 4.15 3.55
N LEU A 73 9.89 3.61 2.57
CA LEU A 73 10.14 2.29 2.02
C LEU A 73 11.50 2.29 1.32
N GLN A 74 12.28 1.22 1.51
CA GLN A 74 13.61 1.10 0.93
C GLN A 74 13.71 -0.18 0.10
N PHE A 75 13.97 -0.02 -1.20
CA PHE A 75 14.09 -1.12 -2.14
C PHE A 75 15.40 -1.06 -2.92
N HIS A 76 15.82 -2.19 -3.49
CA HIS A 76 16.97 -2.23 -4.37
C HIS A 76 16.75 -1.39 -5.64
N ARG A 77 17.77 -0.65 -6.07
CA ARG A 77 17.77 0.15 -7.29
C ARG A 77 18.24 -0.69 -8.48
N GLU A 78 17.45 -0.71 -9.54
CA GLU A 78 17.80 -1.40 -10.79
C GLU A 78 18.77 -0.59 -11.64
N THR A 79 19.58 -1.30 -12.43
CA THR A 79 20.55 -0.68 -13.34
C THR A 79 19.88 -0.21 -14.64
N GLU A 80 20.48 0.75 -15.33
CA GLU A 80 19.92 1.26 -16.59
C GLU A 80 19.98 0.23 -17.71
N ALA A 81 20.99 -0.63 -17.71
CA ALA A 81 21.12 -1.74 -18.65
C ALA A 81 19.94 -2.72 -18.54
N GLU A 82 19.57 -3.13 -17.31
CA GLU A 82 18.41 -4.01 -17.05
C GLU A 82 17.10 -3.37 -17.51
N ILE A 83 16.96 -2.05 -17.36
CA ILE A 83 15.78 -1.31 -17.79
C ILE A 83 15.69 -1.28 -19.32
N LYS A 84 16.82 -1.04 -19.99
CA LYS A 84 16.88 -1.00 -21.46
C LYS A 84 16.53 -2.36 -22.07
N GLU A 85 17.09 -3.44 -21.52
CA GLU A 85 16.81 -4.82 -21.97
C GLU A 85 15.31 -5.15 -21.86
N ARG A 86 14.67 -4.83 -20.73
CA ARG A 86 13.21 -5.04 -20.56
C ARG A 86 12.38 -4.21 -21.53
N LYS A 87 12.79 -2.97 -21.80
CA LYS A 87 12.12 -2.10 -22.76
C LYS A 87 12.21 -2.66 -24.18
N GLU A 88 13.35 -3.25 -24.56
CA GLU A 88 13.50 -3.93 -25.85
C GLU A 88 12.68 -5.22 -25.91
N ALA A 89 12.59 -5.98 -24.81
CA ALA A 89 11.74 -7.16 -24.72
C ALA A 89 10.24 -6.82 -24.88
N ALA A 90 9.79 -5.69 -24.31
CA ALA A 90 8.39 -5.25 -24.39
C ALA A 90 7.92 -4.83 -25.79
N ARG A 91 8.85 -4.68 -26.75
CA ARG A 91 8.56 -4.43 -28.17
C ARG A 91 8.31 -5.70 -28.97
N LYS A 92 8.59 -6.88 -28.38
CA LYS A 92 8.31 -8.15 -29.03
C LYS A 92 6.80 -8.40 -29.00
N GLY A 93 6.32 -9.17 -29.98
CA GLY A 93 4.92 -9.59 -30.04
C GLY A 93 4.50 -10.34 -28.78
N ILE A 94 3.26 -10.11 -28.35
CA ILE A 94 2.68 -10.73 -27.16
C ILE A 94 2.30 -12.18 -27.47
N VAL A 95 2.77 -13.10 -26.64
CA VAL A 95 2.39 -14.51 -26.72
C VAL A 95 1.42 -14.83 -25.59
N PRO A 96 0.16 -15.21 -25.90
CA PRO A 96 -0.80 -15.57 -24.86
C PRO A 96 -0.32 -16.76 -24.02
N VAL A 97 -0.50 -16.64 -22.71
CA VAL A 97 -0.15 -17.67 -21.73
C VAL A 97 -1.28 -18.71 -21.65
N THR A 98 -0.90 -19.99 -21.57
CA THR A 98 -1.84 -21.10 -21.37
C THR A 98 -2.45 -21.07 -19.97
N GLU A 99 -3.53 -21.82 -19.72
CA GLU A 99 -4.17 -21.85 -18.39
C GLU A 99 -3.20 -22.24 -17.26
N GLU A 100 -2.21 -23.09 -17.55
CA GLU A 100 -1.16 -23.49 -16.60
C GLU A 100 -0.27 -22.31 -16.16
N GLY A 101 -0.05 -21.31 -17.01
CA GLY A 101 0.76 -20.13 -16.65
C GLY A 101 0.03 -19.09 -15.77
N PHE A 102 -1.23 -19.37 -15.41
CA PHE A 102 -1.94 -18.69 -14.32
C PHE A 102 -1.78 -19.41 -12.98
N GLU A 103 -1.45 -20.70 -13.00
CA GLU A 103 -1.27 -21.49 -11.79
C GLU A 103 0.05 -21.11 -11.12
N ILE A 104 0.00 -20.88 -9.81
CA ILE A 104 1.17 -20.55 -9.01
C ILE A 104 1.24 -21.44 -7.78
N ASP A 105 2.46 -21.87 -7.45
CA ASP A 105 2.74 -22.52 -6.19
C ASP A 105 3.60 -21.61 -5.31
N ALA A 106 3.14 -21.36 -4.09
CA ALA A 106 3.80 -20.49 -3.12
C ALA A 106 5.25 -20.94 -2.85
N ASP A 107 5.52 -22.25 -2.86
CA ASP A 107 6.85 -22.79 -2.52
C ASP A 107 7.92 -22.47 -3.57
N THR A 108 7.50 -22.14 -4.79
CA THR A 108 8.40 -21.67 -5.86
C THR A 108 8.94 -20.28 -5.56
N TYR A 109 8.14 -19.44 -4.90
CA TYR A 109 8.46 -18.03 -4.64
C TYR A 109 9.02 -17.81 -3.22
N PHE A 110 8.56 -18.61 -2.26
CA PHE A 110 9.00 -18.57 -0.87
C PHE A 110 9.78 -19.83 -0.54
N THR A 111 11.07 -19.83 -0.90
CA THR A 111 11.95 -20.95 -0.56
C THR A 111 12.23 -20.95 0.96
N PRO A 112 12.40 -22.12 1.60
CA PRO A 112 12.69 -22.19 3.04
C PRO A 112 13.97 -21.45 3.46
N GLU A 113 14.87 -21.26 2.51
CA GLU A 113 16.14 -20.54 2.69
C GLU A 113 15.97 -19.02 2.73
N LEU A 114 14.85 -18.52 2.22
CA LEU A 114 14.53 -17.12 2.09
C LEU A 114 13.52 -16.72 3.16
N ASP A 115 14.03 -16.65 4.39
CA ASP A 115 13.25 -16.27 5.57
C ASP A 115 13.25 -14.74 5.77
N PHE A 116 12.42 -14.25 6.70
CA PHE A 116 12.33 -12.85 7.11
C PHE A 116 13.13 -12.60 8.41
N PRO A 117 13.54 -11.36 8.70
CA PRO A 117 14.29 -11.05 9.90
C PRO A 117 13.37 -11.13 11.13
N THR A 118 13.63 -12.08 12.02
CA THR A 118 12.97 -12.21 13.33
C THR A 118 13.66 -11.32 14.36
N ARG A 119 12.93 -10.82 15.36
CA ARG A 119 13.55 -9.99 16.39
C ARG A 119 14.59 -10.79 17.19
N PRO A 120 15.83 -10.32 17.34
CA PRO A 120 16.82 -11.01 18.17
C PRO A 120 16.36 -11.01 19.66
N PRO A 121 16.70 -12.06 20.44
CA PRO A 121 16.33 -12.12 21.85
C PRO A 121 16.84 -10.90 22.62
N TRP A 122 15.99 -10.35 23.49
CA TRP A 122 16.30 -9.20 24.32
C TRP A 122 15.75 -9.40 25.74
N ASN A 123 16.17 -8.57 26.70
CA ASN A 123 15.67 -8.62 28.08
C ASN A 123 15.46 -7.21 28.64
N HIS A 124 14.67 -7.10 29.71
CA HIS A 124 14.31 -5.82 30.35
C HIS A 124 15.52 -5.07 30.94
N ASN A 125 16.63 -5.76 31.17
CA ASN A 125 17.84 -5.17 31.73
C ASN A 125 18.69 -4.45 30.68
N MET A 126 18.42 -4.65 29.38
CA MET A 126 19.10 -3.93 28.30
C MET A 126 18.62 -2.49 28.22
N SER A 127 19.57 -1.57 28.04
CA SER A 127 19.23 -0.20 27.69
C SER A 127 18.65 -0.12 26.27
N THR A 128 17.86 0.94 26.01
CA THR A 128 17.30 1.21 24.68
C THR A 128 18.38 1.28 23.60
N ALA A 129 19.52 1.93 23.89
CA ALA A 129 20.63 2.07 22.95
C ALA A 129 21.33 0.74 22.64
N GLU A 130 21.49 -0.12 23.64
CA GLU A 130 22.05 -1.47 23.45
C GLU A 130 21.13 -2.34 22.60
N LEU A 131 19.82 -2.30 22.87
CA LEU A 131 18.81 -3.01 22.10
C LEU A 131 18.79 -2.52 20.65
N GLU A 132 18.79 -1.20 20.44
CA GLU A 132 18.81 -0.62 19.10
C GLU A 132 20.07 -1.04 18.32
N SER A 133 21.23 -1.03 18.97
CA SER A 133 22.50 -1.45 18.36
C SER A 133 22.54 -2.94 18.04
N ARG A 134 21.92 -3.78 18.89
CA ARG A 134 21.80 -5.22 18.68
C ARG A 134 20.89 -5.54 17.50
N GLU A 135 19.70 -4.97 17.48
CA GLU A 135 18.74 -5.13 16.37
C GLU A 135 19.35 -4.63 15.06
N HIS A 136 20.06 -3.50 15.08
CA HIS A 136 20.72 -2.96 13.90
C HIS A 136 21.79 -3.91 13.35
N ARG A 137 22.69 -4.39 14.22
CA ARG A 137 23.73 -5.37 13.83
C ARG A 137 23.12 -6.66 13.27
N TYR A 138 22.11 -7.21 13.94
CA TYR A 138 21.40 -8.41 13.47
C TYR A 138 20.82 -8.21 12.07
N PHE A 139 20.13 -7.09 11.85
CA PHE A 139 19.50 -6.82 10.56
C PHE A 139 20.53 -6.60 9.44
N THR A 140 21.63 -5.90 9.72
CA THR A 140 22.73 -5.74 8.76
C THR A 140 23.36 -7.08 8.40
N GLU A 141 23.62 -7.94 9.39
CA GLU A 141 24.14 -9.29 9.14
C GLU A 141 23.16 -10.15 8.32
N TYR A 142 21.86 -10.03 8.59
CA TYR A 142 20.81 -10.69 7.84
C TYR A 142 20.80 -10.25 6.37
N VAL A 143 20.82 -8.95 6.08
CA VAL A 143 20.86 -8.43 4.70
C VAL A 143 22.15 -8.89 4.00
N SER A 144 23.31 -8.78 4.65
CA SER A 144 24.58 -9.25 4.07
C SER A 144 24.62 -10.75 3.80
N LYS A 145 23.89 -11.57 4.57
CA LYS A 145 23.75 -13.01 4.28
C LYS A 145 22.92 -13.24 3.02
N LEU A 146 21.83 -12.47 2.84
CA LEU A 146 21.02 -12.54 1.62
C LEU A 146 21.82 -12.11 0.38
N GLU A 147 22.59 -11.01 0.48
CA GLU A 147 23.50 -10.53 -0.58
C GLU A 147 24.52 -11.55 -1.04
N LYS A 148 25.04 -12.37 -0.13
CA LYS A 148 26.02 -13.40 -0.48
C LYS A 148 25.37 -14.64 -1.08
N LYS A 149 24.10 -14.90 -0.75
CA LYS A 149 23.44 -16.17 -1.05
C LYS A 149 22.58 -16.12 -2.32
N PHE A 150 21.95 -14.98 -2.60
CA PHE A 150 20.99 -14.85 -3.70
C PHE A 150 21.42 -13.76 -4.68
N ASP A 151 21.11 -13.97 -5.96
CA ASP A 151 21.19 -12.91 -6.96
C ASP A 151 20.02 -11.93 -6.74
N TRP A 152 20.35 -10.66 -6.51
CA TRP A 152 19.37 -9.60 -6.29
C TRP A 152 18.53 -9.29 -7.53
N LYS A 153 18.98 -9.72 -8.71
CA LYS A 153 18.19 -9.59 -9.94
C LYS A 153 16.95 -10.48 -9.93
N GLU A 154 17.08 -11.68 -9.37
CA GLU A 154 16.00 -12.67 -9.26
C GLU A 154 15.10 -12.44 -8.03
N MET A 155 15.54 -11.58 -7.11
CA MET A 155 14.82 -11.25 -5.90
C MET A 155 13.72 -10.22 -6.14
N SER A 156 12.62 -10.40 -5.41
CA SER A 156 11.55 -9.41 -5.32
C SER A 156 12.02 -8.13 -4.63
N TYR A 157 11.35 -7.00 -4.85
CA TYR A 157 11.47 -5.84 -3.96
C TYR A 157 10.98 -6.21 -2.56
N PHE A 158 11.83 -6.10 -1.55
CA PHE A 158 11.45 -6.31 -0.15
C PHE A 158 11.98 -5.17 0.72
N GLU A 159 11.39 -5.00 1.90
CA GLU A 159 11.71 -3.87 2.77
C GLU A 159 13.12 -3.96 3.37
N LEU A 160 13.95 -2.95 3.10
CA LEU A 160 15.30 -2.80 3.65
C LEU A 160 15.37 -1.85 4.85
N ASN A 161 14.23 -1.26 5.25
CA ASN A 161 14.17 -0.40 6.41
C ASN A 161 13.87 -1.19 7.71
N LEU A 162 14.86 -1.26 8.61
CA LEU A 162 14.71 -1.88 9.93
C LEU A 162 13.56 -1.29 10.75
N GLU A 163 13.25 0.00 10.60
CA GLU A 163 12.17 0.64 11.36
C GLU A 163 10.79 0.06 11.03
N THR A 164 10.59 -0.37 9.79
CA THR A 164 9.37 -1.06 9.34
C THR A 164 9.30 -2.45 9.95
N TRP A 165 10.40 -3.20 9.95
CA TRP A 165 10.49 -4.52 10.61
C TRP A 165 10.27 -4.45 12.11
N ARG A 166 10.76 -3.40 12.78
CA ARG A 166 10.45 -3.11 14.19
C ARG A 166 8.96 -2.94 14.44
N GLN A 167 8.20 -2.39 13.49
CA GLN A 167 6.74 -2.30 13.64
C GLN A 167 6.09 -3.68 13.56
N LEU A 168 6.52 -4.54 12.62
CA LEU A 168 6.05 -5.92 12.56
C LEU A 168 6.34 -6.66 13.88
N TRP A 169 7.57 -6.58 14.39
CA TRP A 169 7.94 -7.26 15.63
C TRP A 169 7.05 -6.84 16.81
N ARG A 170 6.75 -5.55 16.94
CA ARG A 170 5.83 -5.05 17.97
C ARG A 170 4.42 -5.62 17.82
N VAL A 171 3.89 -5.69 16.60
CA VAL A 171 2.56 -6.28 16.34
C VAL A 171 2.56 -7.75 16.75
N LEU A 172 3.57 -8.50 16.33
CA LEU A 172 3.70 -9.92 16.65
C LEU A 172 3.84 -10.16 18.15
N GLU A 173 4.55 -9.28 18.87
CA GLU A 173 4.70 -9.37 20.32
C GLU A 173 3.42 -8.99 21.05
N MET A 174 2.77 -7.89 20.70
CA MET A 174 1.63 -7.33 21.45
C MET A 174 0.29 -8.04 21.21
N SER A 175 0.13 -8.72 20.07
CA SER A 175 -1.17 -9.27 19.66
C SER A 175 -1.36 -10.69 20.16
N ASP A 176 -2.56 -11.04 20.60
CA ASP A 176 -2.93 -12.41 20.96
C ASP A 176 -3.21 -13.24 19.69
N VAL A 177 -3.82 -12.61 18.68
CA VAL A 177 -4.18 -13.22 17.39
C VAL A 177 -3.60 -12.39 16.25
N ILE A 178 -3.00 -13.05 15.25
CA ILE A 178 -2.45 -12.39 14.06
C ILE A 178 -3.44 -12.51 12.91
N LEU A 179 -3.87 -11.37 12.37
CA LEU A 179 -4.74 -11.26 11.21
C LEU A 179 -3.90 -10.89 9.98
N LEU A 180 -3.58 -11.88 9.14
CA LEU A 180 -2.87 -11.66 7.88
C LEU A 180 -3.87 -11.38 6.75
N ILE A 181 -3.75 -10.24 6.10
CA ILE A 181 -4.66 -9.79 5.05
C ILE A 181 -3.96 -9.88 3.69
N VAL A 182 -4.60 -10.55 2.73
CA VAL A 182 -4.08 -10.71 1.36
C VAL A 182 -5.15 -10.35 0.32
N ASP A 183 -4.72 -9.95 -0.87
CA ASP A 183 -5.60 -9.67 -2.02
C ASP A 183 -5.91 -10.98 -2.76
N ILE A 184 -7.19 -11.27 -3.00
CA ILE A 184 -7.64 -12.52 -3.62
C ILE A 184 -7.08 -12.78 -5.02
N ARG A 185 -6.58 -11.75 -5.70
CA ARG A 185 -6.00 -11.89 -7.04
C ARG A 185 -4.63 -12.57 -7.02
N PHE A 186 -3.89 -12.41 -5.93
CA PHE A 186 -2.50 -12.86 -5.79
C PHE A 186 -2.19 -13.48 -4.40
N PRO A 187 -3.08 -14.31 -3.82
CA PRO A 187 -3.03 -14.61 -2.39
C PRO A 187 -1.78 -15.43 -2.01
N ALA A 188 -1.39 -16.41 -2.84
CA ALA A 188 -0.18 -17.20 -2.62
C ALA A 188 1.12 -16.38 -2.71
N LEU A 189 1.16 -15.27 -3.47
CA LEU A 189 2.33 -14.37 -3.53
C LEU A 189 2.38 -13.38 -2.35
N MET A 190 1.26 -13.22 -1.64
CA MET A 190 1.14 -12.33 -0.49
C MET A 190 1.20 -13.05 0.86
N PHE A 191 1.22 -14.38 0.85
CA PHE A 191 1.26 -15.23 2.02
C PHE A 191 2.67 -15.83 2.20
N PRO A 192 3.55 -15.23 3.03
CA PRO A 192 4.85 -15.82 3.33
C PRO A 192 4.70 -17.02 4.28
N PRO A 193 5.02 -18.27 3.86
CA PRO A 193 4.89 -19.46 4.70
C PRO A 193 5.79 -19.42 5.95
N SER A 194 6.91 -18.70 5.88
CA SER A 194 7.80 -18.50 7.02
C SER A 194 7.15 -17.72 8.16
N LEU A 195 6.32 -16.71 7.84
CA LEU A 195 5.58 -15.97 8.85
C LEU A 195 4.58 -16.88 9.57
N TYR A 196 3.86 -17.72 8.82
CA TYR A 196 2.95 -18.70 9.40
C TYR A 196 3.67 -19.60 10.41
N LYS A 197 4.78 -20.25 9.98
CA LYS A 197 5.58 -21.12 10.85
C LYS A 197 6.11 -20.39 12.09
N TYR A 198 6.56 -19.15 11.93
CA TYR A 198 7.03 -18.36 13.07
C TYR A 198 5.90 -18.06 14.07
N VAL A 199 4.71 -17.69 13.59
CA VAL A 199 3.56 -17.37 14.44
C VAL A 199 3.03 -18.62 15.16
N THR A 200 2.86 -19.73 14.45
CA THR A 200 2.26 -20.95 15.00
C THR A 200 3.26 -21.80 15.78
N GLU A 201 4.44 -22.06 15.25
CA GLU A 201 5.41 -22.99 15.86
C GLU A 201 6.27 -22.30 16.93
N THR A 202 6.71 -21.05 16.66
CA THR A 202 7.62 -20.33 17.56
C THR A 202 6.88 -19.49 18.59
N LEU A 203 5.94 -18.65 18.15
CA LEU A 203 5.17 -17.79 19.05
C LEU A 203 3.97 -18.52 19.70
N LYS A 204 3.52 -19.64 19.12
CA LYS A 204 2.35 -20.41 19.58
C LYS A 204 1.09 -19.56 19.68
N LYS A 205 0.90 -18.69 18.68
CA LYS A 205 -0.24 -17.79 18.55
C LYS A 205 -1.14 -18.24 17.41
N ASP A 206 -2.42 -17.93 17.54
CA ASP A 206 -3.41 -18.21 16.51
C ASP A 206 -3.29 -17.21 15.35
N MET A 207 -3.51 -17.71 14.13
CA MET A 207 -3.40 -16.94 12.91
C MET A 207 -4.66 -17.05 12.06
N ILE A 208 -5.17 -15.90 11.63
CA ILE A 208 -6.33 -15.79 10.75
C ILE A 208 -5.86 -15.19 9.42
N LEU A 209 -6.13 -15.88 8.31
CA LEU A 209 -5.94 -15.36 6.96
C LEU A 209 -7.23 -14.77 6.44
N VAL A 210 -7.22 -13.49 6.09
CA VAL A 210 -8.31 -12.83 5.39
C VAL A 210 -7.98 -12.72 3.91
N LEU A 211 -8.71 -13.47 3.11
CA LEU A 211 -8.77 -13.27 1.66
C LEU A 211 -9.68 -12.06 1.40
N ASN A 212 -9.06 -10.91 1.13
CA ASN A 212 -9.76 -9.65 0.94
C ASN A 212 -10.03 -9.38 -0.56
N LYS A 213 -10.98 -8.47 -0.82
CA LYS A 213 -11.43 -8.06 -2.16
C LYS A 213 -11.97 -9.22 -2.99
N VAL A 214 -12.65 -10.17 -2.34
CA VAL A 214 -13.16 -11.39 -2.99
C VAL A 214 -14.08 -11.12 -4.18
N ASP A 215 -14.68 -9.92 -4.24
CA ASP A 215 -15.48 -9.43 -5.36
C ASP A 215 -14.70 -9.38 -6.70
N LEU A 216 -13.37 -9.18 -6.67
CA LEU A 216 -12.50 -9.11 -7.85
C LEU A 216 -12.39 -10.46 -8.57
N ALA A 217 -12.36 -11.57 -7.84
CA ALA A 217 -12.17 -12.90 -8.41
C ALA A 217 -13.50 -13.64 -8.69
N PRO A 218 -13.55 -14.58 -9.64
CA PRO A 218 -14.69 -15.49 -9.81
C PRO A 218 -14.95 -16.32 -8.55
N ALA A 219 -16.22 -16.56 -8.18
CA ALA A 219 -16.57 -17.30 -6.96
C ALA A 219 -15.92 -18.71 -6.86
N PRO A 220 -15.88 -19.51 -7.95
CA PRO A 220 -15.19 -20.81 -7.93
C PRO A 220 -13.70 -20.69 -7.62
N LEU A 221 -13.04 -19.63 -8.11
CA LEU A 221 -11.63 -19.38 -7.87
C LEU A 221 -11.36 -19.00 -6.41
N VAL A 222 -12.23 -18.16 -5.82
CA VAL A 222 -12.13 -17.80 -4.40
C VAL A 222 -12.23 -19.03 -3.52
N LEU A 223 -13.18 -19.91 -3.82
CA LEU A 223 -13.37 -21.16 -3.10
C LEU A 223 -12.16 -22.09 -3.25
N ALA A 224 -11.61 -22.22 -4.46
CA ALA A 224 -10.41 -23.01 -4.70
C ALA A 224 -9.22 -22.51 -3.87
N TRP A 225 -9.02 -21.19 -3.79
CA TRP A 225 -8.00 -20.60 -2.92
C TRP A 225 -8.27 -20.87 -1.44
N GLN A 226 -9.52 -20.76 -1.00
CA GLN A 226 -9.88 -21.06 0.39
C GLN A 226 -9.53 -22.51 0.76
N HIS A 227 -9.83 -23.46 -0.11
CA HIS A 227 -9.47 -24.87 0.09
C HIS A 227 -7.95 -25.09 0.09
N TYR A 228 -7.24 -24.47 -0.86
CA TYR A 228 -5.78 -24.56 -0.93
C TYR A 228 -5.12 -24.16 0.40
N PHE A 229 -5.52 -23.03 1.00
CA PHE A 229 -4.94 -22.60 2.27
C PHE A 229 -5.35 -23.48 3.45
N LYS A 230 -6.61 -23.94 3.51
CA LYS A 230 -7.08 -24.84 4.58
C LYS A 230 -6.36 -26.19 4.55
N GLU A 231 -6.09 -26.72 3.36
CA GLU A 231 -5.41 -28.00 3.18
C GLU A 231 -3.91 -27.88 3.50
N LYS A 232 -3.26 -26.82 2.99
CA LYS A 232 -1.82 -26.61 3.16
C LYS A 232 -1.43 -26.12 4.55
N TYR A 233 -2.33 -25.40 5.24
CA TYR A 233 -2.10 -24.81 6.56
C TYR A 233 -3.27 -25.09 7.52
N PRO A 234 -3.29 -26.26 8.19
CA PRO A 234 -4.44 -26.70 8.98
C PRO A 234 -4.76 -25.83 10.22
N GLU A 235 -3.78 -25.15 10.79
CA GLU A 235 -3.98 -24.26 11.96
C GLU A 235 -4.47 -22.85 11.53
N LEU A 236 -4.60 -22.60 10.23
CA LEU A 236 -4.97 -21.30 9.69
C LEU A 236 -6.49 -21.17 9.56
N HIS A 237 -7.06 -20.16 10.22
CA HIS A 237 -8.46 -19.79 10.01
C HIS A 237 -8.58 -18.93 8.75
N VAL A 238 -9.23 -19.44 7.70
CA VAL A 238 -9.37 -18.71 6.42
C VAL A 238 -10.74 -18.05 6.32
N LEU A 239 -10.76 -16.72 6.27
CA LEU A 239 -11.94 -15.87 6.14
C LEU A 239 -11.99 -15.19 4.77
N LEU A 240 -13.20 -15.03 4.25
CA LEU A 240 -13.48 -14.31 3.01
C LEU A 240 -14.06 -12.94 3.36
N PHE A 241 -13.50 -11.87 2.80
CA PHE A 241 -13.91 -10.50 3.12
C PHE A 241 -13.97 -9.62 1.87
N THR A 242 -14.94 -8.71 1.82
CA THR A 242 -14.96 -7.57 0.90
C THR A 242 -15.41 -6.34 1.68
N SER A 243 -14.58 -5.28 1.67
CA SER A 243 -14.88 -4.04 2.42
C SER A 243 -15.84 -3.15 1.64
N TYR A 244 -15.66 -3.08 0.33
CA TYR A 244 -16.43 -2.26 -0.59
C TYR A 244 -16.40 -2.96 -1.95
N PRO A 245 -17.44 -3.71 -2.34
CA PRO A 245 -17.52 -4.24 -3.70
C PRO A 245 -17.73 -3.06 -4.66
N ASP A 246 -16.63 -2.42 -5.07
CA ASP A 246 -16.64 -1.49 -6.19
C ASP A 246 -16.69 -2.32 -7.49
N TYR A 247 -17.36 -1.76 -8.50
CA TYR A 247 -17.78 -2.50 -9.68
C TYR A 247 -16.62 -3.02 -10.50
N ASN A 248 -16.56 -4.34 -10.66
CA ASN A 248 -15.54 -4.98 -11.48
C ASN A 248 -15.98 -5.00 -12.95
N LEU A 249 -15.11 -4.53 -13.82
CA LEU A 249 -15.27 -4.69 -15.26
C LEU A 249 -15.06 -6.17 -15.58
N ARG A 250 -16.09 -6.82 -16.10
CA ARG A 250 -16.02 -8.23 -16.51
C ARG A 250 -16.56 -8.38 -17.90
N LEU A 251 -15.86 -9.14 -18.74
CA LEU A 251 -16.51 -9.83 -19.84
C LEU A 251 -17.52 -10.79 -19.20
N SER A 252 -18.80 -10.49 -19.35
CA SER A 252 -19.83 -11.50 -19.05
C SER A 252 -19.68 -12.62 -20.06
N ALA A 253 -19.41 -13.84 -19.59
CA ALA A 253 -19.40 -15.03 -20.45
C ALA A 253 -20.76 -15.25 -21.16
N ASP A 254 -21.83 -14.68 -20.59
CA ASP A 254 -23.21 -14.81 -21.05
C ASP A 254 -23.68 -13.69 -22.01
N VAL A 255 -22.80 -12.76 -22.40
CA VAL A 255 -23.13 -11.68 -23.36
C VAL A 255 -22.51 -12.02 -24.72
N PRO A 256 -23.28 -12.01 -25.84
CA PRO A 256 -22.76 -12.34 -27.16
C PRO A 256 -21.55 -11.47 -27.53
N ARG A 257 -20.50 -12.11 -28.06
CA ARG A 257 -19.17 -11.56 -28.42
C ARG A 257 -19.16 -10.25 -29.24
N LYS A 258 -20.30 -9.79 -29.75
CA LYS A 258 -20.43 -8.57 -30.57
C LYS A 258 -20.58 -7.27 -29.76
N GLU A 259 -20.91 -7.34 -28.48
CA GLU A 259 -21.04 -6.15 -27.61
C GLU A 259 -19.98 -6.14 -26.51
N GLY A 260 -18.70 -6.00 -26.91
CA GLY A 260 -17.65 -5.63 -25.95
C GLY A 260 -17.96 -4.25 -25.34
N GLY A 261 -17.63 -4.02 -24.09
CA GLY A 261 -17.83 -2.72 -23.43
C GLY A 261 -17.62 -2.80 -21.93
N LEU A 262 -16.95 -1.81 -21.36
CA LEU A 262 -16.81 -1.64 -19.91
C LEU A 262 -18.18 -1.29 -19.31
N GLN A 263 -18.71 -2.13 -18.41
CA GLN A 263 -19.96 -1.86 -17.69
C GLN A 263 -19.71 -1.72 -16.18
N THR A 264 -20.27 -0.67 -15.58
CA THR A 264 -20.35 -0.47 -14.12
C THR A 264 -21.76 -0.80 -13.62
N ARG A 265 -21.89 -1.38 -12.41
CA ARG A 265 -23.18 -1.60 -11.73
C ARG A 265 -23.49 -0.44 -10.76
N ARG A 266 -24.57 -0.53 -9.96
CA ARG A 266 -24.94 0.44 -8.89
C ARG A 266 -24.72 -0.13 -7.47
N ARG A 267 -24.46 0.77 -6.49
CA ARG A 267 -23.85 0.53 -5.17
C ARG A 267 -24.99 0.20 -4.22
N ARG A 268 -24.96 -0.97 -3.59
CA ARG A 268 -25.90 -1.32 -2.50
C ARG A 268 -25.14 -1.99 -1.36
N GLY A 269 -25.43 -1.60 -0.12
CA GLY A 269 -25.15 -2.41 1.08
C GLY A 269 -23.77 -2.33 1.75
N LYS A 270 -23.01 -1.24 1.62
CA LYS A 270 -21.64 -1.12 2.18
C LYS A 270 -21.52 -1.51 3.67
N MET A 271 -22.40 -1.02 4.55
CA MET A 271 -22.34 -1.33 5.99
C MET A 271 -22.76 -2.77 6.30
N ARG A 272 -23.82 -3.27 5.66
CA ARG A 272 -24.32 -4.63 5.90
C ARG A 272 -23.27 -5.70 5.56
N MET A 273 -22.60 -5.57 4.43
CA MET A 273 -21.53 -6.50 4.03
C MET A 273 -20.34 -6.45 4.99
N ALA A 274 -20.00 -5.25 5.48
CA ALA A 274 -18.96 -5.07 6.47
C ALA A 274 -19.33 -5.72 7.82
N ALA A 275 -20.59 -5.59 8.25
CA ALA A 275 -21.10 -6.21 9.46
C ALA A 275 -21.09 -7.75 9.38
N GLU A 276 -21.51 -8.33 8.25
CA GLU A 276 -21.43 -9.79 8.02
C GLU A 276 -19.98 -10.31 7.99
N GLY A 277 -19.07 -9.55 7.38
CA GLY A 277 -17.64 -9.85 7.42
C GLY A 277 -17.07 -9.78 8.84
N ALA A 278 -17.49 -8.77 9.62
CA ALA A 278 -17.12 -8.62 11.02
C ALA A 278 -17.68 -9.75 11.90
N GLN A 279 -18.89 -10.24 11.61
CA GLN A 279 -19.51 -11.38 12.27
C GLN A 279 -18.66 -12.65 12.09
N LYS A 280 -18.19 -12.95 10.88
CA LYS A 280 -17.31 -14.12 10.65
C LYS A 280 -15.97 -14.00 11.37
N LEU A 281 -15.42 -12.79 11.46
CA LEU A 281 -14.19 -12.57 12.23
C LEU A 281 -14.45 -12.77 13.73
N LEU A 282 -15.57 -12.26 14.24
CA LEU A 282 -16.00 -12.48 15.63
C LEU A 282 -16.17 -13.98 15.92
N GLU A 283 -16.82 -14.75 15.03
CA GLU A 283 -16.96 -16.21 15.18
C GLU A 283 -15.60 -16.93 15.25
N ALA A 284 -14.66 -16.55 14.38
CA ALA A 284 -13.30 -17.07 14.43
C ALA A 284 -12.61 -16.72 15.76
N CYS A 285 -12.74 -15.48 16.23
CA CYS A 285 -12.21 -15.04 17.51
C CYS A 285 -12.86 -15.76 18.70
N LYS A 286 -14.17 -15.99 18.69
CA LYS A 286 -14.88 -16.78 19.72
C LYS A 286 -14.33 -18.20 19.81
N ASN A 287 -14.08 -18.85 18.67
CA ASN A 287 -13.52 -20.20 18.64
C ASN A 287 -12.10 -20.26 19.23
N ILE A 288 -11.29 -19.23 18.99
CA ILE A 288 -9.93 -19.11 19.50
C ILE A 288 -9.91 -18.81 21.00
N VAL A 289 -10.69 -17.80 21.42
CA VAL A 289 -10.63 -17.22 22.77
C VAL A 289 -11.51 -17.98 23.76
N LYS A 290 -12.61 -18.57 23.29
CA LYS A 290 -13.60 -19.30 24.11
C LYS A 290 -14.08 -18.43 25.27
N ASP A 291 -14.01 -18.92 26.50
CA ASP A 291 -14.50 -18.22 27.70
C ASP A 291 -13.46 -17.27 28.35
N GLN A 292 -12.30 -17.03 27.71
CA GLN A 292 -11.22 -16.24 28.32
C GLN A 292 -11.42 -14.73 28.23
N VAL A 293 -12.19 -14.24 27.26
CA VAL A 293 -12.50 -12.82 27.06
C VAL A 293 -13.98 -12.66 26.73
N ASP A 294 -14.62 -11.66 27.33
CA ASP A 294 -15.99 -11.31 27.01
C ASP A 294 -16.08 -10.54 25.68
N LEU A 295 -16.69 -11.18 24.68
CA LEU A 295 -16.92 -10.61 23.35
C LEU A 295 -18.36 -10.13 23.14
N SER A 296 -19.21 -10.15 24.18
CA SER A 296 -20.62 -9.73 24.09
C SER A 296 -20.77 -8.29 23.61
N SER A 297 -19.89 -7.38 24.05
CA SER A 297 -19.90 -5.99 23.58
C SER A 297 -19.67 -5.86 22.08
N TRP A 298 -18.88 -6.76 21.48
CA TRP A 298 -18.63 -6.76 20.04
C TRP A 298 -19.82 -7.37 19.28
N GLU A 299 -20.48 -8.38 19.85
CA GLU A 299 -21.73 -8.93 19.32
C GLU A 299 -22.83 -7.88 19.23
N THR A 300 -23.05 -7.14 20.32
CA THR A 300 -24.06 -6.08 20.37
C THR A 300 -23.77 -5.00 19.33
N LYS A 301 -22.50 -4.57 19.21
CA LYS A 301 -22.09 -3.60 18.18
C LYS A 301 -22.43 -4.10 16.77
N ILE A 302 -22.13 -5.37 16.45
CA ILE A 302 -22.43 -5.93 15.12
C ILE A 302 -23.94 -6.00 14.90
N ALA A 303 -24.72 -6.39 15.92
CA ALA A 303 -26.18 -6.46 15.82
C ALA A 303 -26.79 -5.07 15.53
N GLU A 304 -26.34 -4.03 16.24
CA GLU A 304 -26.74 -2.64 15.99
C GLU A 304 -26.36 -2.19 14.57
N GLU A 305 -25.17 -2.52 14.09
CA GLU A 305 -24.72 -2.20 12.72
C GLU A 305 -25.50 -2.95 11.63
N MET A 306 -26.02 -4.15 11.93
CA MET A 306 -26.89 -4.91 11.02
C MET A 306 -28.32 -4.35 10.96
N GLU A 307 -28.80 -3.76 12.05
CA GLU A 307 -30.14 -3.14 12.13
C GLU A 307 -30.21 -1.74 11.52
N LEU A 308 -29.07 -1.05 11.38
CA LEU A 308 -28.96 0.24 10.69
C LEU A 308 -29.19 0.10 9.17
N GLU A 309 -30.46 -0.03 8.78
CA GLU A 309 -30.92 -0.01 7.39
C GLU A 309 -31.26 1.44 6.96
N PHE A 310 -30.48 1.98 6.02
CA PHE A 310 -30.80 3.17 5.20
C PHE A 310 -30.80 4.57 5.82
N GLU A 311 -29.73 5.02 6.47
CA GLU A 311 -29.49 6.47 6.53
C GLU A 311 -28.06 6.84 6.09
N THR A 312 -28.05 7.78 5.14
CA THR A 312 -27.03 8.67 4.58
C THR A 312 -25.62 8.67 5.20
N ASP A 313 -24.63 8.91 4.33
CA ASP A 313 -23.17 9.00 4.51
C ASP A 313 -22.65 9.99 5.60
N GLU A 314 -23.43 10.40 6.60
CA GLU A 314 -22.99 11.27 7.69
C GLU A 314 -23.51 10.80 9.06
N LEU A 315 -22.94 9.71 9.56
CA LEU A 315 -22.96 9.44 11.00
C LEU A 315 -21.84 10.25 11.66
N GLU A 316 -22.13 11.51 11.99
CA GLU A 316 -21.42 12.19 13.09
C GLU A 316 -21.90 11.59 14.41
N VAL A 317 -21.23 10.54 14.87
CA VAL A 317 -21.40 10.04 16.24
C VAL A 317 -20.12 10.27 17.03
N ALA A 318 -20.27 11.20 17.98
CA ALA A 318 -19.31 11.59 18.99
C ALA A 318 -19.07 10.45 19.98
N GLU A 319 -18.22 9.49 19.60
CA GLU A 319 -17.45 8.74 20.58
C GLU A 319 -15.97 9.00 20.34
N THR A 320 -15.34 9.60 21.34
CA THR A 320 -13.92 9.92 21.40
C THR A 320 -13.12 8.63 21.24
N ILE A 321 -12.76 8.28 20.01
CA ILE A 321 -11.80 7.22 19.74
C ILE A 321 -10.50 7.67 20.39
N ASN A 322 -10.19 7.08 21.54
CA ASN A 322 -8.92 7.29 22.20
C ASN A 322 -7.83 6.58 21.38
N LEU A 323 -7.36 7.25 20.33
CA LEU A 323 -6.07 6.99 19.70
C LEU A 323 -4.99 7.27 20.76
N LYS A 324 -4.75 6.30 21.65
CA LYS A 324 -3.69 6.42 22.64
C LYS A 324 -2.37 6.55 21.87
N LYS A 325 -1.59 7.59 22.20
CA LYS A 325 -0.23 7.79 21.67
C LYS A 325 0.61 6.53 21.92
N GLN A 326 1.53 6.31 20.98
CA GLN A 326 2.54 5.23 20.96
C GLN A 326 2.84 4.70 22.37
N ASP A 327 2.30 3.53 22.69
CA ASP A 327 2.78 2.80 23.85
C ASP A 327 4.13 2.21 23.45
N THR A 328 5.19 2.97 23.72
CA THR A 328 6.58 2.50 23.58
C THR A 328 7.01 1.71 24.80
N ALA A 329 6.11 1.49 25.78
CA ALA A 329 6.42 0.68 26.94
C ALA A 329 6.52 -0.79 26.51
N PHE A 330 7.66 -1.36 26.80
CA PHE A 330 7.93 -2.77 26.55
C PHE A 330 7.07 -3.61 27.49
N LEU A 331 6.14 -4.38 26.92
CA LEU A 331 5.26 -5.26 27.67
C LEU A 331 5.70 -6.71 27.40
N GLU A 332 6.02 -7.45 28.46
CA GLU A 332 5.99 -8.91 28.39
C GLU A 332 4.56 -9.30 27.94
N HIS A 333 4.47 -10.10 26.87
CA HIS A 333 3.17 -10.42 26.30
C HIS A 333 2.43 -11.40 27.21
N GLU A 334 1.52 -10.85 27.99
CA GLU A 334 0.52 -11.60 28.73
C GLU A 334 -0.71 -11.78 27.84
N LYS A 335 -1.07 -13.05 27.59
CA LYS A 335 -2.23 -13.40 26.75
C LYS A 335 -3.49 -12.86 27.42
N TYR A 336 -4.29 -12.08 26.67
CA TYR A 336 -5.50 -11.44 27.16
C TYR A 336 -5.30 -10.52 28.37
N LYS A 337 -4.19 -9.76 28.38
CA LYS A 337 -3.89 -8.80 29.43
C LYS A 337 -5.11 -7.91 29.74
N ASP A 338 -5.44 -7.79 31.02
CA ASP A 338 -6.59 -7.02 31.53
C ASP A 338 -7.94 -7.48 30.91
N GLY A 339 -8.06 -8.76 30.53
CA GLY A 339 -9.27 -9.30 29.89
C GLY A 339 -9.52 -8.74 28.49
N THR A 340 -8.48 -8.25 27.81
CA THR A 340 -8.60 -7.62 26.49
C THR A 340 -8.00 -8.52 25.40
N LEU A 341 -8.77 -8.81 24.36
CA LEU A 341 -8.29 -9.44 23.13
C LEU A 341 -7.59 -8.42 22.23
N THR A 342 -6.32 -8.66 21.88
CA THR A 342 -5.57 -7.85 20.92
C THR A 342 -5.37 -8.58 19.60
N ILE A 343 -5.86 -8.00 18.50
CA ILE A 343 -5.77 -8.54 17.14
C ILE A 343 -4.79 -7.69 16.32
N GLY A 344 -3.71 -8.31 15.83
CA GLY A 344 -2.67 -7.66 15.05
C GLY A 344 -2.88 -7.80 13.55
N CYS A 345 -3.16 -6.71 12.84
CA CYS A 345 -3.31 -6.73 11.39
C CYS A 345 -1.94 -6.65 10.71
N VAL A 346 -1.63 -7.64 9.86
CA VAL A 346 -0.39 -7.73 9.07
C VAL A 346 -0.75 -7.93 7.60
N GLY A 347 0.11 -7.46 6.69
CA GLY A 347 -0.05 -7.70 5.25
C GLY A 347 0.69 -6.67 4.39
N GLN A 348 0.81 -6.97 3.11
CA GLN A 348 1.51 -6.10 2.15
C GLN A 348 0.83 -4.73 1.99
N PRO A 349 1.50 -3.73 1.39
CA PRO A 349 0.83 -2.49 0.99
C PRO A 349 -0.38 -2.77 0.08
N ASN A 350 -1.39 -1.89 0.10
CA ASN A 350 -2.55 -1.91 -0.82
C ASN A 350 -3.46 -3.16 -0.82
N VAL A 351 -3.23 -4.15 0.05
CA VAL A 351 -4.15 -5.30 0.25
C VAL A 351 -5.47 -4.92 0.90
N GLY A 352 -5.58 -3.70 1.43
CA GLY A 352 -6.81 -3.18 2.05
C GLY A 352 -6.89 -3.32 3.57
N LYS A 353 -5.75 -3.41 4.28
CA LYS A 353 -5.71 -3.50 5.76
C LYS A 353 -6.51 -2.40 6.46
N SER A 354 -6.16 -1.14 6.19
CA SER A 354 -6.83 0.01 6.79
C SER A 354 -8.28 0.17 6.32
N SER A 355 -8.61 -0.27 5.10
CA SER A 355 -10.01 -0.31 4.62
C SER A 355 -10.84 -1.37 5.36
N LEU A 356 -10.26 -2.54 5.63
CA LEU A 356 -10.87 -3.61 6.42
C LEU A 356 -11.06 -3.16 7.88
N LEU A 357 -10.10 -2.45 8.46
CA LEU A 357 -10.25 -1.86 9.79
C LEU A 357 -11.42 -0.88 9.84
N ASN A 358 -11.51 0.05 8.89
CA ASN A 358 -12.65 0.98 8.81
C ASN A 358 -13.98 0.25 8.63
N ALA A 359 -14.01 -0.84 7.84
CA ALA A 359 -15.20 -1.65 7.65
C ALA A 359 -15.64 -2.34 8.95
N ILE A 360 -14.72 -2.96 9.70
CA ILE A 360 -15.02 -3.60 11.00
C ILE A 360 -15.43 -2.56 12.06
N MET A 361 -14.84 -1.37 12.02
CA MET A 361 -15.21 -0.28 12.91
C MET A 361 -16.59 0.33 12.58
N GLY A 362 -17.16 0.06 11.40
CA GLY A 362 -18.39 0.69 10.90
C GLY A 362 -18.23 2.17 10.52
N LYS A 363 -17.04 2.75 10.73
CA LYS A 363 -16.74 4.17 10.49
C LYS A 363 -15.29 4.37 10.06
N LYS A 364 -15.02 5.54 9.47
CA LYS A 364 -13.67 5.93 9.04
C LYS A 364 -12.82 6.36 10.23
N VAL A 365 -11.96 5.46 10.72
CA VAL A 365 -11.04 5.69 11.85
C VAL A 365 -9.61 5.93 11.37
N VAL A 366 -9.20 5.21 10.33
CA VAL A 366 -7.87 5.30 9.74
C VAL A 366 -7.94 5.88 8.34
N SER A 367 -6.94 6.70 7.99
CA SER A 367 -6.80 7.21 6.64
C SER A 367 -6.36 6.10 5.67
N VAL A 368 -6.85 6.15 4.44
CA VAL A 368 -6.57 5.17 3.39
C VAL A 368 -6.02 5.88 2.16
N SER A 369 -5.14 5.21 1.41
CA SER A 369 -4.57 5.72 0.16
C SER A 369 -4.22 4.55 -0.76
N LYS A 370 -4.25 4.79 -2.07
CA LYS A 370 -3.77 3.84 -3.10
C LYS A 370 -2.24 3.77 -3.17
N THR A 371 -1.54 4.74 -2.58
CA THR A 371 -0.07 4.79 -2.61
C THR A 371 0.51 3.90 -1.51
N PRO A 372 1.43 2.97 -1.81
CA PRO A 372 2.07 2.15 -0.80
C PRO A 372 2.89 3.02 0.17
N GLY A 373 2.96 2.61 1.44
CA GLY A 373 3.68 3.36 2.49
C GLY A 373 2.88 4.51 3.11
N HIS A 374 1.55 4.55 2.92
CA HIS A 374 0.65 5.51 3.55
C HIS A 374 0.57 5.34 5.07
N THR A 375 0.28 4.13 5.54
CA THR A 375 0.36 3.78 6.97
C THR A 375 1.82 3.63 7.37
N LYS A 376 2.35 4.62 8.10
CA LYS A 376 3.78 4.67 8.49
C LYS A 376 4.06 4.21 9.92
N HIS A 377 3.05 4.20 10.78
CA HIS A 377 3.23 3.92 12.20
C HIS A 377 2.28 2.84 12.65
N PHE A 378 2.75 2.02 13.58
CA PHE A 378 1.89 1.17 14.38
C PHE A 378 0.88 2.01 15.15
N GLN A 379 -0.38 1.59 15.13
CA GLN A 379 -1.47 2.26 15.83
C GLN A 379 -2.36 1.22 16.50
N THR A 380 -2.90 1.61 17.66
CA THR A 380 -3.80 0.78 18.45
C THR A 380 -5.18 1.43 18.45
N ILE A 381 -6.19 0.68 18.03
CA ILE A 381 -7.57 1.12 17.87
C ILE A 381 -8.43 0.23 18.74
N TRP A 382 -9.21 0.82 19.64
CA TRP A 382 -10.18 0.07 20.44
C TRP A 382 -11.45 -0.12 19.62
N LEU A 383 -11.83 -1.38 19.40
CA LEU A 383 -13.08 -1.74 18.74
C LEU A 383 -14.23 -1.77 19.75
N THR A 384 -13.97 -2.35 20.92
CA THR A 384 -14.83 -2.31 22.11
C THR A 384 -13.93 -2.16 23.34
N ASN A 385 -14.49 -2.13 24.56
CA ASN A 385 -13.68 -2.09 25.79
C ASN A 385 -12.85 -3.36 26.01
N THR A 386 -13.22 -4.48 25.39
CA THR A 386 -12.55 -5.79 25.53
C THR A 386 -11.80 -6.23 24.28
N VAL A 387 -11.93 -5.50 23.15
CA VAL A 387 -11.30 -5.86 21.88
C VAL A 387 -10.51 -4.70 21.30
N ARG A 388 -9.25 -4.98 20.97
CA ARG A 388 -8.26 -4.02 20.51
C ARG A 388 -7.66 -4.48 19.19
N LEU A 389 -7.71 -3.62 18.18
CA LEU A 389 -7.12 -3.83 16.86
C LEU A 389 -5.79 -3.08 16.76
N CYS A 390 -4.78 -3.70 16.17
CA CYS A 390 -3.50 -3.06 15.89
C CYS A 390 -3.30 -2.95 14.38
N ASP A 391 -3.11 -1.72 13.87
CA ASP A 391 -2.75 -1.47 12.47
C ASP A 391 -1.22 -1.39 12.34
N CYS A 392 -0.68 -2.03 11.30
CA CYS A 392 0.74 -2.03 11.00
C CYS A 392 1.02 -1.45 9.60
N PRO A 393 2.19 -0.81 9.40
CA PRO A 393 2.64 -0.47 8.06
C PRO A 393 2.63 -1.67 7.12
N GLY A 394 2.30 -1.43 5.85
CA GLY A 394 2.42 -2.47 4.83
C GLY A 394 3.86 -2.91 4.66
N LEU A 395 4.09 -4.22 4.71
CA LEU A 395 5.43 -4.79 4.66
C LEU A 395 5.54 -5.80 3.52
N VAL A 396 6.60 -5.70 2.73
CA VAL A 396 6.89 -6.63 1.64
C VAL A 396 8.01 -7.57 2.09
N PHE A 397 7.71 -8.86 2.14
CA PHE A 397 8.64 -9.90 2.59
C PHE A 397 9.61 -10.28 1.47
N PRO A 398 10.85 -10.71 1.80
CA PRO A 398 11.77 -11.28 0.83
C PRO A 398 11.15 -12.51 0.15
N SER A 399 11.20 -12.54 -1.18
CA SER A 399 10.68 -13.62 -2.01
C SER A 399 11.36 -13.62 -3.38
N LYS A 400 11.07 -14.62 -4.21
CA LYS A 400 11.41 -14.65 -5.65
C LYS A 400 10.26 -14.15 -6.54
N VAL A 401 9.27 -13.47 -5.97
CA VAL A 401 8.15 -12.90 -6.75
C VAL A 401 8.69 -11.89 -7.75
N GLN A 402 8.23 -11.98 -8.99
CA GLN A 402 8.72 -11.09 -10.05
C GLN A 402 8.27 -9.64 -9.80
N LYS A 403 9.14 -8.70 -10.14
CA LYS A 403 8.87 -7.26 -9.95
C LYS A 403 7.59 -6.79 -10.64
N VAL A 404 7.28 -7.33 -11.83
CA VAL A 404 6.03 -7.04 -12.57
C VAL A 404 4.79 -7.43 -11.75
N GLN A 405 4.82 -8.58 -11.08
CA GLN A 405 3.73 -9.02 -10.21
C GLN A 405 3.59 -8.11 -8.99
N GLN A 406 4.70 -7.67 -8.38
CA GLN A 406 4.66 -6.74 -7.24
C GLN A 406 4.10 -5.36 -7.58
N ILE A 407 4.32 -4.89 -8.82
CA ILE A 407 3.71 -3.65 -9.32
C ILE A 407 2.18 -3.83 -9.43
N LEU A 408 1.71 -4.96 -10.00
CA LEU A 408 0.27 -5.28 -10.09
C LEU A 408 -0.40 -5.44 -8.72
N MET A 409 0.32 -6.04 -7.77
CA MET A 409 -0.10 -6.19 -6.37
C MET A 409 -0.21 -4.85 -5.63
N GLY A 410 0.40 -3.78 -6.17
CA GLY A 410 0.45 -2.47 -5.53
C GLY A 410 1.50 -2.37 -4.42
N SER A 411 2.43 -3.32 -4.33
CA SER A 411 3.51 -3.33 -3.34
C SER A 411 4.60 -2.31 -3.68
N PHE A 412 4.73 -1.95 -4.97
CA PHE A 412 5.60 -0.89 -5.46
C PHE A 412 4.76 0.25 -6.09
N PRO A 413 5.05 1.54 -5.84
CA PRO A 413 4.25 2.64 -6.35
C PRO A 413 4.41 2.79 -7.86
N ILE A 414 3.29 2.69 -8.58
CA ILE A 414 3.21 2.78 -10.04
C ILE A 414 3.88 4.06 -10.57
N ALA A 415 3.64 5.20 -9.91
CA ALA A 415 4.23 6.50 -10.28
C ALA A 415 5.77 6.53 -10.27
N GLN A 416 6.42 5.54 -9.64
CA GLN A 416 7.87 5.45 -9.53
C GLN A 416 8.49 4.37 -10.43
N VAL A 417 7.65 3.65 -11.18
CA VAL A 417 8.08 2.59 -12.10
C VAL A 417 8.77 3.23 -13.30
N ARG A 418 10.04 2.90 -13.51
CA ARG A 418 10.84 3.47 -14.62
C ARG A 418 10.42 2.91 -15.98
N GLU A 419 10.00 1.66 -15.99
CA GLU A 419 9.64 0.90 -17.19
C GLU A 419 8.36 0.10 -16.89
N PRO A 420 7.18 0.62 -17.29
CA PRO A 420 5.89 -0.01 -17.01
C PRO A 420 5.44 -1.02 -18.08
N PHE A 421 6.07 -1.05 -19.25
CA PHE A 421 5.62 -1.82 -20.41
C PHE A 421 5.75 -3.32 -20.19
N SER A 422 6.78 -3.79 -19.49
CA SER A 422 6.91 -5.19 -19.08
C SER A 422 5.73 -5.66 -18.21
N THR A 423 5.17 -4.77 -17.39
CA THR A 423 4.00 -5.09 -16.57
C THR A 423 2.72 -5.09 -17.41
N VAL A 424 2.60 -4.18 -18.39
CA VAL A 424 1.51 -4.21 -19.38
C VAL A 424 1.57 -5.49 -20.22
N GLN A 425 2.77 -5.90 -20.64
CA GLN A 425 3.00 -7.17 -21.33
C GLN A 425 2.48 -8.34 -20.50
N TYR A 426 2.86 -8.43 -19.23
CA TYR A 426 2.40 -9.49 -18.33
C TYR A 426 0.86 -9.58 -18.23
N ILE A 427 0.18 -8.43 -18.24
CA ILE A 427 -1.29 -8.38 -18.29
C ILE A 427 -1.80 -8.87 -19.66
N ALA A 428 -1.23 -8.37 -20.75
CA ALA A 428 -1.65 -8.66 -22.12
C ALA A 428 -1.45 -10.12 -22.53
N GLU A 429 -0.43 -10.78 -21.98
CA GLU A 429 -0.20 -12.21 -22.12
C GLU A 429 -1.34 -13.04 -21.49
N ARG A 430 -2.07 -12.49 -20.52
CA ARG A 430 -3.11 -13.19 -19.74
C ARG A 430 -4.52 -12.71 -20.07
N LEU A 431 -4.65 -11.53 -20.65
CA LEU A 431 -5.93 -10.93 -21.00
C LEU A 431 -5.82 -10.32 -22.39
N ASP A 432 -6.82 -10.54 -23.23
CA ASP A 432 -6.96 -9.82 -24.49
C ASP A 432 -7.33 -8.35 -24.23
N LEU A 433 -6.29 -7.54 -23.97
CA LEU A 433 -6.43 -6.11 -23.72
C LEU A 433 -6.95 -5.35 -24.93
N VAL A 434 -6.63 -5.82 -26.15
CA VAL A 434 -7.05 -5.18 -27.41
C VAL A 434 -8.57 -5.23 -27.51
N GLN A 435 -9.14 -6.42 -27.31
CA GLN A 435 -10.60 -6.61 -27.31
C GLN A 435 -11.26 -5.93 -26.10
N LEU A 436 -10.68 -6.10 -24.90
CA LEU A 436 -11.24 -5.55 -23.66
C LEU A 436 -11.35 -4.02 -23.72
N LEU A 437 -10.30 -3.36 -24.19
CA LEU A 437 -10.21 -1.91 -24.25
C LEU A 437 -10.68 -1.34 -25.59
N LYS A 438 -11.06 -2.18 -26.57
CA LYS A 438 -11.41 -1.80 -27.94
C LYS A 438 -10.36 -0.86 -28.54
N LEU A 439 -9.15 -1.35 -28.65
CA LEU A 439 -8.02 -0.61 -29.22
C LEU A 439 -8.01 -0.76 -30.74
N GLN A 440 -7.48 0.26 -31.41
CA GLN A 440 -7.12 0.20 -32.83
C GLN A 440 -5.60 0.18 -32.91
N HIS A 441 -5.05 -0.65 -33.80
CA HIS A 441 -3.61 -0.74 -33.95
C HIS A 441 -3.06 0.60 -34.47
N PRO A 442 -2.05 1.21 -33.83
CA PRO A 442 -1.50 2.50 -34.25
C PRO A 442 -1.01 2.52 -35.70
N GLU A 443 -0.37 1.42 -36.12
CA GLU A 443 0.23 1.26 -37.46
C GLU A 443 -0.60 0.38 -38.42
N GLY A 444 -1.76 -0.13 -37.96
CA GLY A 444 -2.61 -1.01 -38.76
C GLY A 444 -2.07 -2.43 -38.98
N ASP A 445 -1.17 -2.92 -38.12
CA ASP A 445 -0.65 -4.29 -38.13
C ASP A 445 -1.59 -5.25 -37.34
N ASP A 446 -1.44 -6.55 -37.59
CA ASP A 446 -2.16 -7.62 -36.90
C ASP A 446 -1.42 -8.09 -35.63
N GLU A 447 -0.10 -7.93 -35.57
CA GLU A 447 0.71 -8.30 -34.40
C GLU A 447 0.76 -7.17 -33.36
N TRP A 448 0.47 -7.49 -32.09
CA TRP A 448 0.48 -6.52 -31.00
C TRP A 448 1.67 -6.76 -30.07
N SER A 449 2.43 -5.70 -29.79
CA SER A 449 3.36 -5.63 -28.66
C SER A 449 2.75 -4.88 -27.47
N ALA A 450 3.42 -4.94 -26.31
CA ALA A 450 2.98 -4.17 -25.15
C ALA A 450 3.10 -2.66 -25.38
N MET A 451 4.04 -2.24 -26.24
CA MET A 451 4.17 -0.84 -26.65
C MET A 451 3.00 -0.41 -27.52
N ASP A 452 2.58 -1.24 -28.49
CA ASP A 452 1.47 -0.94 -29.39
C ASP A 452 0.13 -0.83 -28.64
N ILE A 453 -0.06 -1.67 -27.61
CA ILE A 453 -1.20 -1.54 -26.70
C ILE A 453 -1.18 -0.19 -25.98
N CYS A 454 -0.01 0.24 -25.51
CA CYS A 454 0.13 1.54 -24.83
C CYS A 454 -0.10 2.70 -25.79
N ASP A 455 0.42 2.63 -27.01
CA ASP A 455 0.22 3.64 -28.04
C ASP A 455 -1.24 3.68 -28.52
N GLY A 456 -1.88 2.54 -28.72
CA GLY A 456 -3.31 2.45 -29.04
C GLY A 456 -4.19 3.03 -27.92
N TRP A 457 -3.83 2.80 -26.66
CA TRP A 457 -4.51 3.44 -25.52
C TRP A 457 -4.23 4.94 -25.45
N ALA A 458 -3.00 5.37 -25.71
CA ALA A 458 -2.63 6.78 -25.77
C ALA A 458 -3.44 7.51 -26.86
N LEU A 459 -3.56 6.91 -28.04
CA LEU A 459 -4.33 7.45 -29.17
C LEU A 459 -5.81 7.61 -28.79
N LYS A 460 -6.40 6.55 -28.20
CA LYS A 460 -7.79 6.55 -27.76
C LYS A 460 -8.09 7.60 -26.69
N ARG A 461 -7.11 7.92 -25.84
CA ARG A 461 -7.24 8.91 -24.75
C ARG A 461 -6.67 10.28 -25.09
N SER A 462 -6.18 10.47 -26.32
CA SER A 462 -5.49 11.69 -26.75
C SER A 462 -4.32 12.08 -25.83
N PHE A 463 -3.57 11.08 -25.36
CA PHE A 463 -2.35 11.30 -24.58
C PHE A 463 -1.18 11.59 -25.52
N TYR A 464 -0.80 12.86 -25.60
CA TYR A 464 0.32 13.33 -26.41
C TYR A 464 1.38 14.02 -25.54
N THR A 465 2.63 13.86 -25.95
CA THR A 465 3.77 14.55 -25.34
C THR A 465 3.76 16.04 -25.71
N ALA A 466 3.99 16.91 -24.71
CA ALA A 466 3.85 18.36 -24.87
C ALA A 466 4.77 18.98 -25.94
N LYS A 467 5.98 18.42 -26.14
CA LYS A 467 7.00 19.01 -27.04
C LYS A 467 6.89 18.54 -28.48
N ALA A 468 6.61 17.25 -28.69
CA ALA A 468 6.75 16.61 -30.00
C ALA A 468 5.41 16.10 -30.56
N ALA A 469 4.30 16.28 -29.83
CA ALA A 469 2.98 15.75 -30.16
C ALA A 469 2.98 14.25 -30.52
N ARG A 470 3.96 13.50 -30.00
CA ARG A 470 4.01 12.03 -30.11
C ARG A 470 3.11 11.40 -29.06
N LEU A 471 2.59 10.20 -29.34
CA LEU A 471 1.82 9.42 -28.38
C LEU A 471 2.62 9.20 -27.10
N ASP A 472 2.00 9.48 -25.96
CA ASP A 472 2.61 9.29 -24.65
C ASP A 472 2.32 7.89 -24.11
N ALA A 473 3.07 6.92 -24.62
CA ALA A 473 2.99 5.52 -24.22
C ALA A 473 3.25 5.31 -22.73
N TYR A 474 4.12 6.13 -22.11
CA TYR A 474 4.47 5.99 -20.69
C TYR A 474 3.30 6.43 -19.79
N ARG A 475 2.65 7.55 -20.11
CA ARG A 475 1.42 7.99 -19.43
C ARG A 475 0.30 6.96 -19.62
N ALA A 476 0.13 6.44 -20.83
CA ALA A 476 -0.83 5.39 -21.13
C ALA A 476 -0.58 4.11 -20.31
N ALA A 477 0.66 3.63 -20.27
CA ALA A 477 1.04 2.46 -19.48
C ALA A 477 0.75 2.67 -17.98
N ASN A 478 1.15 3.82 -17.41
CA ASN A 478 0.84 4.15 -16.01
C ASN A 478 -0.67 4.14 -15.74
N HIS A 479 -1.46 4.68 -16.65
CA HIS A 479 -2.92 4.70 -16.54
C HIS A 479 -3.51 3.27 -16.57
N LEU A 480 -3.03 2.40 -17.47
CA LEU A 480 -3.44 0.99 -17.53
C LEU A 480 -3.09 0.24 -16.24
N LEU A 481 -1.90 0.45 -15.69
CA LEU A 481 -1.49 -0.15 -14.43
C LEU A 481 -2.35 0.32 -13.24
N ARG A 482 -2.73 1.60 -13.21
CA ARG A 482 -3.67 2.12 -12.19
C ARG A 482 -5.05 1.49 -12.32
N MET A 483 -5.56 1.34 -13.55
CA MET A 483 -6.79 0.60 -13.79
C MET A 483 -6.69 -0.85 -13.32
N ALA A 484 -5.54 -1.51 -13.51
CA ALA A 484 -5.32 -2.86 -13.01
C ALA A 484 -5.30 -2.91 -11.47
N LEU A 485 -4.61 -1.98 -10.81
CA LEU A 485 -4.55 -1.89 -9.35
C LEU A 485 -5.95 -1.66 -8.74
N ASP A 486 -6.74 -0.77 -9.35
CA ASP A 486 -8.11 -0.44 -8.96
C ASP A 486 -9.12 -1.58 -9.19
N GLY A 487 -8.73 -2.66 -9.86
CA GLY A 487 -9.63 -3.78 -10.18
C GLY A 487 -10.48 -3.55 -11.43
N LYS A 488 -10.31 -2.42 -12.11
CA LYS A 488 -10.87 -2.18 -13.44
C LYS A 488 -10.33 -3.22 -14.45
N ILE A 489 -9.04 -3.52 -14.43
CA ILE A 489 -8.47 -4.63 -15.21
C ILE A 489 -8.07 -5.73 -14.25
N THR A 490 -8.80 -6.84 -14.24
CA THR A 490 -8.57 -7.89 -13.23
C THR A 490 -7.82 -9.07 -13.81
N VAL A 491 -6.58 -9.26 -13.35
CA VAL A 491 -5.83 -10.51 -13.49
C VAL A 491 -5.93 -11.26 -12.16
N CYS A 492 -6.29 -12.54 -12.20
CA CYS A 492 -6.25 -13.41 -11.03
C CYS A 492 -5.34 -14.60 -11.31
N LEU A 493 -4.50 -14.95 -10.35
CA LEU A 493 -3.72 -16.17 -10.38
C LEU A 493 -4.52 -17.32 -9.76
N HIS A 494 -4.15 -18.54 -10.14
CA HIS A 494 -4.86 -19.76 -9.77
C HIS A 494 -4.02 -20.62 -8.82
N PRO A 495 -4.64 -21.37 -7.91
CA PRO A 495 -3.93 -22.40 -7.17
C PRO A 495 -3.49 -23.53 -8.13
N PRO A 496 -2.51 -24.36 -7.72
CA PRO A 496 -2.09 -25.50 -8.52
C PRO A 496 -3.26 -26.42 -8.88
N GLU A 497 -3.26 -26.97 -10.10
CA GLU A 497 -4.28 -27.86 -10.65
C GLU A 497 -5.69 -27.27 -10.81
N TYR A 498 -5.86 -25.96 -10.66
CA TYR A 498 -7.16 -25.31 -10.81
C TYR A 498 -7.75 -25.51 -12.21
N GLY A 499 -6.94 -25.42 -13.27
CA GLY A 499 -7.40 -25.58 -14.65
C GLY A 499 -8.07 -26.93 -14.88
N LYS A 500 -7.48 -28.00 -14.32
CA LYS A 500 -8.00 -29.37 -14.39
C LYS A 500 -9.32 -29.55 -13.63
N LYS A 501 -9.50 -28.82 -12.53
CA LYS A 501 -10.66 -28.93 -11.62
C LYS A 501 -11.68 -27.79 -11.79
N LYS A 502 -11.55 -26.97 -12.83
CA LYS A 502 -12.32 -25.74 -13.03
C LYS A 502 -13.84 -25.97 -13.02
N GLU A 503 -14.30 -27.02 -13.71
CA GLU A 503 -15.72 -27.38 -13.76
C GLU A 503 -16.23 -27.88 -12.41
N SER A 504 -15.45 -28.69 -11.68
CA SER A 504 -15.83 -29.15 -10.35
C SER A 504 -15.98 -27.99 -9.35
N TRP A 505 -15.10 -26.99 -9.43
CA TRP A 505 -15.23 -25.79 -8.59
C TRP A 505 -16.44 -24.95 -8.96
N ALA A 506 -16.85 -24.94 -10.24
CA ALA A 506 -18.01 -24.17 -10.69
C ALA A 506 -19.35 -24.70 -10.14
N VAL A 507 -19.45 -26.00 -9.90
CA VAL A 507 -20.66 -26.70 -9.43
C VAL A 507 -20.68 -26.89 -7.91
N HIS A 508 -19.59 -26.55 -7.21
CA HIS A 508 -19.49 -26.77 -5.76
C HIS A 508 -20.56 -25.97 -4.97
N PRO A 509 -21.26 -26.57 -3.99
CA PRO A 509 -22.38 -25.93 -3.28
C PRO A 509 -21.98 -24.64 -2.56
N GLU A 510 -20.78 -24.59 -1.98
CA GLU A 510 -20.28 -23.39 -1.29
C GLU A 510 -20.02 -22.17 -2.22
N VAL A 511 -20.06 -22.35 -3.55
CA VAL A 511 -19.97 -21.23 -4.49
C VAL A 511 -21.10 -20.22 -4.28
N GLU A 512 -22.29 -20.68 -3.88
CA GLU A 512 -23.42 -19.80 -3.61
C GLU A 512 -23.14 -18.90 -2.40
N ILE A 513 -22.51 -19.43 -1.35
CA ILE A 513 -22.07 -18.66 -0.19
C ILE A 513 -21.08 -17.57 -0.63
N VAL A 514 -20.12 -17.91 -1.49
CA VAL A 514 -19.15 -16.94 -2.01
C VAL A 514 -19.82 -15.88 -2.87
N ARG A 515 -20.76 -16.28 -3.75
CA ARG A 515 -21.53 -15.33 -4.59
C ARG A 515 -22.33 -14.35 -3.75
N TRP A 516 -22.90 -14.82 -2.65
CA TRP A 516 -23.61 -14.00 -1.68
C TRP A 516 -22.66 -12.99 -1.01
N ILE A 517 -21.47 -13.41 -0.54
CA ILE A 517 -20.44 -12.51 0.00
C ILE A 517 -19.98 -11.49 -1.07
N GLN A 518 -19.99 -11.85 -2.34
CA GLN A 518 -19.64 -10.96 -3.44
C GLN A 518 -20.79 -10.02 -3.85
N ALA A 519 -21.94 -10.07 -3.18
CA ALA A 519 -23.18 -9.36 -3.56
C ALA A 519 -23.60 -9.59 -5.03
N ARG A 520 -23.37 -10.81 -5.55
CA ARG A 520 -23.73 -11.19 -6.93
C ARG A 520 -25.11 -11.84 -6.97
N GLU A 521 -26.15 -11.06 -6.75
CA GLU A 521 -27.52 -11.51 -7.06
C GLU A 521 -27.83 -11.38 -8.56
N LYS A 522 -28.84 -12.15 -9.01
CA LYS A 522 -29.25 -12.33 -10.42
C LYS A 522 -29.99 -11.15 -11.04
N ASP A 523 -30.06 -9.99 -10.38
CA ASP A 523 -30.90 -8.89 -10.85
C ASP A 523 -30.22 -8.00 -11.89
N HIS A 524 -30.99 -7.74 -12.95
CA HIS A 524 -30.74 -6.96 -14.15
C HIS A 524 -29.53 -6.01 -14.12
N ALA A 525 -28.45 -6.43 -14.78
CA ALA A 525 -27.41 -5.50 -15.21
C ALA A 525 -28.01 -4.56 -16.27
N THR A 526 -28.43 -3.36 -15.89
CA THR A 526 -28.58 -2.26 -16.84
C THR A 526 -27.18 -1.84 -17.31
N PRO A 527 -26.86 -1.95 -18.60
CA PRO A 527 -25.60 -1.45 -19.15
C PRO A 527 -25.50 0.06 -18.94
N LEU A 528 -24.58 0.50 -18.08
CA LEU A 528 -24.10 1.88 -18.13
C LEU A 528 -22.83 1.88 -18.97
N GLN A 529 -22.90 2.58 -20.11
CA GLN A 529 -21.77 2.81 -20.99
C GLN A 529 -20.83 3.81 -20.30
N LEU A 530 -19.59 3.40 -20.05
CA LEU A 530 -18.61 4.22 -19.35
C LEU A 530 -18.18 5.40 -20.25
N ASP A 531 -18.53 6.62 -19.85
CA ASP A 531 -17.85 7.83 -20.31
C ASP A 531 -16.62 8.04 -19.41
N LEU A 532 -15.46 7.64 -19.91
CA LEU A 532 -14.21 7.60 -19.15
C LEU A 532 -13.54 8.99 -19.02
N SER A 533 -14.25 10.07 -19.30
CA SER A 533 -13.72 11.44 -19.42
C SER A 533 -13.62 12.22 -18.10
N SER A 534 -14.17 11.72 -16.97
CA SER A 534 -14.34 12.54 -15.75
C SER A 534 -13.39 12.26 -14.58
N ASP A 535 -12.47 11.29 -14.67
CA ASP A 535 -11.56 10.94 -13.55
C ASP A 535 -10.30 11.85 -13.49
N ASP A 536 -10.15 12.83 -14.39
CA ASP A 536 -8.93 13.63 -14.57
C ASP A 536 -8.72 14.76 -13.52
N GLU A 537 -9.71 15.08 -12.69
CA GLU A 537 -9.60 16.22 -11.75
C GLU A 537 -8.72 15.93 -10.51
N GLU A 538 -8.59 14.67 -10.07
CA GLU A 538 -7.75 14.34 -8.91
C GLU A 538 -6.25 14.22 -9.26
N ASP A 539 -5.89 13.87 -10.50
CA ASP A 539 -4.51 13.61 -10.90
C ASP A 539 -3.74 14.87 -11.34
N GLN A 540 -4.41 15.95 -11.79
CA GLN A 540 -3.74 17.23 -12.10
C GLN A 540 -3.17 17.93 -10.85
N ALA A 541 -3.78 17.70 -9.68
CA ALA A 541 -3.33 18.31 -8.42
C ALA A 541 -1.94 17.80 -7.98
N VAL A 542 -1.57 16.56 -8.32
CA VAL A 542 -0.30 15.95 -7.91
C VAL A 542 0.87 16.45 -8.76
N LEU A 543 0.63 16.78 -10.03
CA LEU A 543 1.66 17.31 -10.94
C LEU A 543 1.89 18.82 -10.76
N GLN A 544 0.85 19.60 -10.44
CA GLN A 544 1.02 21.04 -10.18
C GLN A 544 1.69 21.33 -8.82
N ALA A 545 1.54 20.44 -7.83
CA ALA A 545 2.19 20.58 -6.51
C ALA A 545 3.74 20.46 -6.55
N GLN A 546 4.32 19.95 -7.64
CA GLN A 546 5.78 19.82 -7.81
C GLN A 546 6.41 20.93 -8.66
N GLY A 547 5.61 21.86 -9.22
CA GLY A 547 6.07 22.91 -10.13
C GLY A 547 6.14 24.32 -9.55
N ARG A 548 5.65 24.56 -8.32
CA ARG A 548 5.70 25.90 -7.72
C ARG A 548 7.10 26.16 -7.15
N ARG A 549 7.96 26.75 -7.99
CA ARG A 549 9.12 27.52 -7.51
C ARG A 549 8.59 28.60 -6.57
N VAL A 550 9.15 28.63 -5.37
CA VAL A 550 9.03 29.75 -4.45
C VAL A 550 9.96 30.80 -5.04
N ASP A 551 9.39 31.83 -5.67
CA ASP A 551 10.14 33.03 -5.96
C ASP A 551 10.40 33.75 -4.63
N ASP A 552 11.66 34.02 -4.38
CA ASP A 552 12.17 34.76 -3.23
C ASP A 552 11.67 36.21 -3.32
N GLU A 553 10.87 36.64 -2.34
CA GLU A 553 10.68 38.07 -2.05
C GLU A 553 11.58 38.44 -0.87
N GLU A 554 12.47 39.39 -1.16
CA GLU A 554 13.36 40.07 -0.23
C GLU A 554 12.52 40.93 0.74
N GLU A 555 12.64 40.69 2.04
CA GLU A 555 12.23 41.68 3.05
C GLU A 555 13.48 42.29 3.71
N GLU A 556 13.78 43.52 3.28
CA GLU A 556 14.50 44.50 4.08
C GLU A 556 13.67 44.83 5.33
N GLY A 557 14.33 44.91 6.48
CA GLY A 557 13.70 45.32 7.72
C GLY A 557 13.56 46.84 7.82
N ASP A 558 12.57 47.28 8.57
CA ASP A 558 12.76 48.39 9.51
C ASP A 558 11.68 48.41 10.60
N ASP A 559 12.10 48.92 11.76
CA ASP A 559 11.41 49.04 13.04
C ASP A 559 10.17 49.96 13.04
N ALA A 560 9.21 49.68 13.93
CA ALA A 560 8.79 50.59 15.03
C ALA A 560 7.32 50.42 15.48
N ASP A 561 7.17 50.28 16.81
CA ASP A 561 6.14 50.78 17.74
C ASP A 561 4.64 50.89 17.36
N GLY A 562 3.82 50.37 18.30
CA GLY A 562 2.85 51.24 18.98
C GLY A 562 1.34 51.01 18.75
N SER A 563 0.70 50.39 19.75
CA SER A 563 -0.55 50.85 20.39
C SER A 563 -1.87 51.01 19.58
N SER A 564 -2.87 50.30 20.10
CA SER A 564 -4.27 50.73 20.39
C SER A 564 -5.40 50.58 19.36
N ASN A 565 -6.50 50.03 19.91
CA ASN A 565 -7.93 50.32 19.71
C ASN A 565 -8.63 50.01 18.39
N GLY A 566 -9.65 49.14 18.51
CA GLY A 566 -11.04 49.61 18.50
C GLY A 566 -11.88 49.33 17.24
N GLY A 567 -12.85 48.43 17.38
CA GLY A 567 -14.28 48.68 17.11
C GLY A 567 -14.83 48.67 15.67
N SER A 568 -15.76 47.71 15.45
CA SER A 568 -16.96 47.71 14.56
C SER A 568 -16.78 48.09 13.08
N SER A 569 -17.64 47.83 12.11
CA SER A 569 -19.02 47.31 11.94
C SER A 569 -19.15 47.17 10.41
N ASP A 570 -19.69 46.07 9.92
CA ASP A 570 -20.95 45.98 9.16
C ASP A 570 -20.80 45.97 7.62
N ASP A 571 -21.37 44.90 7.07
CA ASP A 571 -22.26 44.78 5.91
C ASP A 571 -21.82 44.95 4.44
N ASP A 572 -22.30 43.94 3.70
CA ASP A 572 -22.88 43.91 2.36
C ASP A 572 -22.03 43.74 1.07
N VAL A 573 -21.93 42.46 0.68
CA VAL A 573 -22.49 41.82 -0.54
C VAL A 573 -22.48 42.60 -1.88
N SER A 574 -21.66 42.13 -2.83
CA SER A 574 -22.00 41.66 -4.22
C SER A 574 -20.85 41.91 -5.23
N PRO A 575 -20.95 41.42 -6.49
CA PRO A 575 -20.37 40.17 -7.00
C PRO A 575 -19.08 40.38 -7.84
N ILE A 576 -18.17 39.40 -7.80
CA ILE A 576 -16.92 39.41 -8.58
C ILE A 576 -17.22 39.03 -10.04
N GLN A 577 -17.11 39.99 -10.95
CA GLN A 577 -16.92 39.75 -12.39
C GLN A 577 -15.50 39.24 -12.63
N ALA A 578 -15.39 38.06 -13.21
CA ALA A 578 -14.14 37.48 -13.67
C ALA A 578 -13.60 38.27 -14.89
N THR A 579 -12.47 38.96 -14.73
CA THR A 579 -11.72 39.56 -15.84
C THR A 579 -10.58 38.64 -16.27
N ASN A 580 -10.57 38.34 -17.56
CA ASN A 580 -9.70 37.39 -18.23
C ASN A 580 -8.34 38.07 -18.54
N LYS A 581 -7.24 37.60 -17.93
CA LYS A 581 -5.91 38.27 -17.94
C LYS A 581 -5.07 38.09 -19.22
N PHE A 582 -5.68 37.77 -20.36
CA PHE A 582 -4.94 37.54 -21.63
C PHE A 582 -5.28 38.52 -22.76
N ALA A 583 -5.95 39.64 -22.48
CA ALA A 583 -6.36 40.61 -23.49
C ALA A 583 -5.28 41.65 -23.89
N ALA A 584 -3.98 41.40 -23.64
CA ALA A 584 -2.93 42.41 -23.82
C ALA A 584 -1.73 41.95 -24.67
N LEU A 585 -1.96 41.11 -25.68
CA LEU A 585 -0.97 40.84 -26.73
C LEU A 585 -1.69 40.81 -28.08
N GLY A 586 -1.79 41.98 -28.70
CA GLY A 586 -2.24 42.20 -30.06
C GLY A 586 -1.67 43.53 -30.54
N ASP A 587 -0.59 43.41 -31.32
CA ASP A 587 0.00 44.30 -32.33
C ASP A 587 -0.41 45.77 -32.38
N GLU A 588 0.58 46.69 -32.37
CA GLU A 588 0.61 47.85 -33.27
C GLU A 588 2.07 48.12 -33.72
N ASP A 589 2.26 48.05 -35.04
CA ASP A 589 3.36 48.62 -35.82
C ASP A 589 3.22 50.16 -35.97
N ASP A 590 4.27 50.79 -36.51
CA ASP A 590 4.38 52.14 -37.11
C ASP A 590 4.82 53.33 -36.21
N ASP A 591 6.12 53.67 -36.29
CA ASP A 591 6.63 54.91 -36.93
C ASP A 591 8.15 54.82 -37.22
#